data_AF-A0A962TB31-F1
#
_entry.id   AF-A0A962TB31-F1
#
_cell.length_a   1.000
_cell.length_b   1.000
_cell.length_c   1.000
_cell.angle_alpha   90.00
_cell.angle_beta   90.00
_cell.angle_gamma   90.00
#
_symmetry.space_group_name_H-M   'P 1'
#
loop_
_entity.id
_entity.type
_entity.pdbx_description
1 polymer ?
#
loop_
_entity_poly.entity_id
_entity_poly.type
_entity_poly.pdbx_seq_one_letter_code
_entity_poly.pdbx_strand_id
1 'polypeptide(L)' 'MGKPTGFKEFPRLDISYAPVGDRITHYDEFTIPLSDNQISQQGARCMDCGIPFCSNACPVNNIIP' A
#
# COMPACT_ATOMS: atom_id res chain seq x y z
N MET A 1 11.16 2.48 8.20
CA MET A 1 11.26 1.99 6.79
C MET A 1 12.21 0.81 6.68
N GLY A 2 11.88 -0.18 5.84
CA GLY A 2 12.57 -1.48 5.83
C GLY A 2 13.87 -1.52 5.03
N LYS A 3 13.86 -1.08 3.76
CA LYS A 3 15.02 -1.12 2.86
C LYS A 3 15.05 0.13 1.96
N PRO A 4 16.04 1.03 2.06
CA PRO A 4 16.06 2.27 1.27
C PRO A 4 15.96 2.07 -0.26
N THR A 5 16.47 0.94 -0.77
CA THR A 5 16.39 0.56 -2.19
C THR A 5 15.28 -0.43 -2.50
N GLY A 6 14.40 -0.74 -1.53
CA GLY A 6 13.36 -1.76 -1.66
C GLY A 6 12.42 -1.51 -2.85
N PHE A 7 12.22 -0.25 -3.23
CA PHE A 7 11.42 0.12 -4.40
C PHE A 7 11.97 -0.39 -5.75
N LYS A 8 13.28 -0.68 -5.83
CA LYS A 8 13.94 -1.24 -7.02
C LYS A 8 13.85 -2.76 -7.09
N GLU A 9 13.69 -3.43 -5.95
CA GLU A 9 13.80 -4.88 -5.83
C GLU A 9 12.43 -5.55 -5.71
N PHE A 10 11.52 -4.95 -4.95
CA PHE A 10 10.17 -5.47 -4.77
C PHE A 10 9.24 -4.73 -5.72
N PRO A 11 8.57 -5.37 -6.70
CA PRO A 11 7.55 -4.68 -7.48
C PRO A 11 6.41 -4.20 -6.58
N ARG A 12 5.69 -3.17 -7.04
CA ARG A 12 4.44 -2.77 -6.37
C ARG A 12 3.43 -3.90 -6.51
N LEU A 13 2.78 -4.25 -5.40
CA LEU A 13 1.68 -5.18 -5.36
C LEU A 13 0.42 -4.40 -5.00
N ASP A 14 -0.56 -4.45 -5.88
CA ASP A 14 -1.89 -3.90 -5.60
C ASP A 14 -2.76 -4.97 -4.95
N ILE A 15 -3.70 -4.54 -4.12
CA ILE A 15 -4.76 -5.40 -3.62
C ILE A 15 -5.62 -5.90 -4.77
N SER A 16 -6.09 -7.14 -4.68
CA SER A 16 -7.04 -7.68 -5.64
C SER A 16 -8.48 -7.44 -5.15
N TYR A 17 -9.43 -7.72 -6.03
CA TYR A 17 -10.85 -7.54 -5.76
C TYR A 17 -11.59 -8.85 -6.02
N ALA A 18 -12.68 -9.08 -5.29
CA ALA A 18 -13.62 -10.14 -5.63
C ALA A 18 -14.17 -9.93 -7.07
N PRO A 19 -14.53 -11.02 -7.78
CA PRO A 19 -15.12 -10.93 -9.11
C PRO A 19 -16.32 -9.98 -9.17
N VAL A 20 -16.49 -9.33 -10.32
CA VAL A 20 -17.57 -8.35 -10.52
C VAL A 20 -18.94 -8.98 -10.27
N GLY A 21 -19.16 -10.20 -10.75
CA GLY A 21 -20.43 -10.92 -10.58
C GLY A 21 -20.81 -11.14 -9.12
N ASP A 22 -19.82 -11.34 -8.24
CA ASP A 22 -20.05 -11.58 -6.83
C ASP A 22 -20.38 -10.26 -6.11
N ARG A 23 -19.56 -9.22 -6.33
CA ARG A 23 -19.64 -7.95 -5.60
C ARG A 23 -20.83 -7.04 -5.97
N ILE A 24 -21.57 -7.32 -7.05
CA ILE A 24 -22.79 -6.56 -7.40
C ILE A 24 -24.05 -7.09 -6.70
N THR A 25 -23.94 -8.20 -5.97
CA THR A 25 -25.08 -8.85 -5.29
C THR A 25 -25.26 -8.37 -3.85
N HIS A 26 -24.28 -7.65 -3.30
CA HIS A 26 -24.25 -7.18 -1.93
C HIS A 26 -23.60 -5.79 -1.83
N TYR A 27 -23.60 -5.22 -0.62
CA TYR A 27 -22.94 -3.94 -0.30
C TYR A 27 -21.71 -4.10 0.60
N ASP A 28 -21.34 -5.33 0.94
CA ASP A 28 -20.12 -5.62 1.72
C ASP A 28 -18.84 -5.28 0.97
N GLU A 29 -17.75 -5.12 1.73
CA GLU A 29 -16.39 -4.89 1.22
C GLU A 29 -15.92 -6.04 0.33
N PHE A 30 -15.24 -5.73 -0.77
CA PHE A 30 -14.82 -6.70 -1.79
C PHE A 30 -13.32 -6.66 -2.09
N THR A 31 -12.58 -5.78 -1.42
CA THR A 31 -11.11 -5.77 -1.46
C THR A 31 -10.56 -7.03 -0.78
N ILE A 32 -9.57 -7.65 -1.40
CA ILE A 32 -8.87 -8.81 -0.86
C ILE A 32 -7.54 -8.29 -0.31
N PRO A 33 -7.34 -8.28 1.02
CA PRO A 33 -6.13 -7.74 1.61
C PRO A 33 -4.91 -8.57 1.24
N LEU A 34 -3.76 -7.90 1.12
CA LEU A 34 -2.48 -8.58 1.03
C LEU A 34 -2.16 -9.30 2.35
N SER A 35 -1.40 -10.39 2.29
CA SER A 35 -0.86 -11.02 3.51
C SER A 35 0.09 -10.09 4.25
N ASP A 36 0.27 -10.29 5.56
CA ASP A 36 1.19 -9.49 6.39
C ASP A 36 2.62 -9.44 5.81
N ASN A 37 3.09 -10.54 5.22
CA ASN A 37 4.39 -10.58 4.57
C ASN A 37 4.46 -9.66 3.34
N GLN A 38 3.42 -9.67 2.50
CA GLN A 38 3.33 -8.79 1.34
C GLN A 38 3.19 -7.32 1.77
N ILE A 39 2.41 -7.02 2.82
CA ILE A 39 2.29 -5.68 3.38
C ILE A 39 3.65 -5.18 3.89
N SER A 40 4.38 -6.04 4.62
CA SER A 40 5.74 -5.72 5.10
C SER A 40 6.69 -5.42 3.93
N GLN A 41 6.64 -6.20 2.85
CA GLN A 41 7.41 -5.94 1.63
C GLN A 41 7.00 -4.61 0.95
N GLN A 42 5.70 -4.28 0.91
CA GLN A 42 5.26 -2.99 0.37
C GLN A 42 5.75 -1.82 1.23
N GLY A 43 5.71 -1.93 2.56
CA GLY A 43 6.27 -0.93 3.48
C GLY A 43 7.79 -0.77 3.33
N ALA A 44 8.50 -1.85 2.99
CA ALA A 44 9.93 -1.81 2.68
C ALA A 44 10.26 -1.07 1.38
N ARG A 45 9.27 -0.71 0.53
CA ARG A 45 9.49 0.10 -0.68
C ARG A 45 9.61 1.61 -0.38
N CYS A 46 9.26 2.09 0.82
CA CYS A 46 9.39 3.51 1.13
C CYS A 46 10.88 3.93 1.12
N MET A 47 11.16 5.05 0.46
CA MET A 47 12.54 5.50 0.15
C MET A 47 13.22 6.30 1.26
N ASP A 48 12.50 6.69 2.31
CA ASP A 48 12.99 7.64 3.32
C ASP A 48 13.51 8.95 2.69
N CYS A 49 12.66 9.62 1.90
CA CYS A 49 13.08 10.68 0.96
C CYS A 49 13.74 11.93 1.58
N GLY A 50 13.87 12.04 2.91
CA GLY A 50 14.35 13.24 3.62
C GLY A 50 13.38 14.42 3.59
N ILE A 51 12.83 14.75 2.41
CA ILE A 51 11.68 15.64 2.22
C ILE A 51 10.47 14.79 1.79
N PRO A 52 9.64 14.32 2.74
CA PRO A 52 8.55 13.40 2.43
C PRO A 52 7.35 14.15 1.84
N PHE A 53 7.31 14.23 0.51
CA PHE A 53 6.16 14.81 -0.21
C PHE A 53 4.83 14.14 0.15
N CYS A 54 4.85 12.85 0.48
CA CYS A 54 3.68 12.12 0.94
C CYS A 54 3.06 12.74 2.22
N SER A 55 3.89 13.07 3.22
CA SER A 55 3.41 13.69 4.47
C SER A 55 2.86 15.09 4.22
N ASN A 56 3.56 15.91 3.40
CA ASN A 56 3.13 17.27 3.06
C ASN A 56 1.84 17.32 2.23
N ALA A 57 1.59 16.29 1.41
CA ALA A 57 0.37 16.19 0.61
C ALA A 57 -0.82 15.63 1.40
N CYS A 58 -0.58 15.07 2.60
CA CYS A 58 -1.64 14.55 3.44
C CYS A 58 -2.36 15.70 4.15
N PRO A 59 -3.68 15.91 3.94
CA PRO A 59 -4.40 17.05 4.50
C PRO A 59 -4.48 17.03 6.04
N VAL A 60 -4.24 15.87 6.66
CA VAL A 60 -4.24 15.69 8.11
C VAL A 60 -2.82 15.54 8.69
N ASN A 61 -1.78 15.75 7.89
CA ASN A 61 -0.37 15.72 8.31
C ASN A 61 0.05 14.41 8.99
N ASN A 62 -0.38 13.26 8.45
CA ASN A 62 0.09 11.96 8.94
C ASN A 62 1.62 11.83 8.77
N ILE A 63 2.27 11.22 9.76
CA ILE A 63 3.70 10.84 9.68
C ILE A 63 3.75 9.53 8.88
N ILE A 64 3.90 9.64 7.56
CA ILE A 64 3.82 8.49 6.63
C ILE A 64 5.13 7.66 6.59
N PRO A 65 6.33 8.25 6.42
CA PRO A 65 7.58 7.51 6.57
C PRO A 65 7.80 7.02 8.01
#